data_AF-A0A6S7LBS6-F1
#
_entry.id   AF-A0A6S7LBS6-F1
#
_cell.length_a   1.000
_cell.length_b   1.000
_cell.length_c   1.000
_cell.angle_alpha   90.00
_cell.angle_beta   90.00
_cell.angle_gamma   90.00
#
_symmetry.space_group_name_H-M   'P 1'
#
loop_
_entity.id
_entity.type
_entity.pdbx_description
1 polymer ?
#
loop_
_entity_poly.entity_id
_entity_poly.type
_entity_poly.pdbx_seq_one_letter_code
_entity_poly.pdbx_strand_id
1 'polypeptide(L)'
;MRDAKILTLSVPLFKIKFVDSLSFIPMRLADFPKTFGLNELAKGYFPHLFNTNENQNYVGPLPPTSFYHPDGMSPNEKEKFLEWHNGLKENNYVFDFQQQILTYCRSDVDILRHSCLEFRELFCDVTHCMLHTNKSTG
;
A
#
# COMPACT_ATOMS: atom_id res chain seq x y z
N MET A 1 -19.05 -16.45 -13.55
CA MET A 1 -19.48 -15.30 -12.71
C MET A 1 -18.94 -14.06 -13.41
N ARG A 2 -19.75 -13.04 -13.72
CA ARG A 2 -19.22 -11.78 -14.26
C ARG A 2 -18.61 -11.03 -13.08
N ASP A 3 -17.34 -10.66 -13.15
CA ASP A 3 -16.69 -9.85 -12.11
C ASP A 3 -17.43 -8.51 -11.98
N ALA A 4 -18.19 -8.36 -10.90
CA ALA A 4 -18.85 -7.11 -10.58
C ALA A 4 -17.86 -6.26 -9.77
N LYS A 5 -17.40 -5.14 -10.32
CA LYS A 5 -16.59 -4.16 -9.60
C LYS A 5 -17.49 -3.17 -8.87
N ILE A 6 -17.32 -3.08 -7.55
CA ILE A 6 -18.02 -2.08 -6.73
C ILE A 6 -17.20 -0.79 -6.75
N LEU A 7 -17.59 0.18 -7.57
CA LEU A 7 -16.88 1.46 -7.67
C LEU A 7 -17.18 2.39 -6.50
N THR A 8 -18.39 2.30 -5.94
CA THR A 8 -18.82 3.10 -4.79
C THR A 8 -19.92 2.36 -4.02
N LEU A 9 -19.82 2.37 -2.70
CA LEU A 9 -20.85 1.90 -1.77
C LEU A 9 -21.21 3.05 -0.82
N SER A 10 -22.49 3.44 -0.78
CA SER A 10 -22.97 4.47 0.15
C SER A 10 -23.83 3.83 1.23
N VAL A 11 -23.61 4.23 2.49
CA VAL A 11 -24.42 3.85 3.65
C VAL A 11 -25.03 5.13 4.23
N PRO A 12 -26.19 5.59 3.70
CA PRO A 12 -26.73 6.91 4.02
C PRO A 12 -27.02 7.13 5.51
N LEU A 13 -27.47 6.06 6.21
CA LEU A 13 -27.76 6.09 7.65
C LEU A 13 -26.56 6.59 8.47
N PHE A 14 -25.35 6.19 8.09
CA PHE A 14 -24.11 6.58 8.78
C PHE A 14 -23.36 7.72 8.11
N LYS A 15 -23.88 8.25 6.98
CA LYS A 15 -23.18 9.24 6.14
C LYS A 15 -21.80 8.76 5.68
N ILE A 16 -21.64 7.46 5.45
CA ILE A 16 -20.38 6.84 5.00
C ILE A 16 -20.48 6.54 3.50
N LYS A 17 -19.39 6.82 2.77
CA LYS A 17 -19.22 6.41 1.37
C LYS A 17 -17.86 5.73 1.22
N PHE A 18 -17.85 4.51 0.71
CA PHE A 18 -16.67 3.81 0.26
C PHE A 18 -16.52 4.07 -1.24
N VAL A 19 -15.32 4.44 -1.67
CA VAL A 19 -14.99 4.75 -3.07
C VAL A 19 -13.76 3.93 -3.44
N ASP A 20 -13.80 3.30 -4.60
CA ASP A 20 -12.66 2.56 -5.12
C ASP A 20 -11.63 3.52 -5.72
N SER A 21 -10.46 3.65 -5.07
CA SER A 21 -9.36 4.49 -5.54
C SER A 21 -8.86 4.10 -6.93
N LEU A 22 -8.96 2.82 -7.30
CA LEU A 22 -8.51 2.31 -8.60
C LEU A 22 -9.35 2.88 -9.76
N SER A 23 -10.57 3.35 -9.48
CA SER A 23 -11.42 4.03 -10.47
C SER A 23 -10.88 5.40 -10.88
N PHE A 24 -10.02 6.00 -10.06
CA PHE A 24 -9.45 7.34 -10.27
C PHE A 24 -7.94 7.29 -10.54
N ILE A 25 -7.24 6.35 -9.89
CA ILE A 25 -5.79 6.20 -9.96
C ILE A 25 -5.48 4.76 -10.42
N PRO A 26 -5.53 4.46 -11.73
CA PRO A 26 -5.45 3.09 -12.25
C PRO A 26 -4.00 2.59 -12.36
N MET A 27 -3.26 2.57 -11.24
CA MET A 27 -1.89 2.06 -11.14
C MET A 27 -1.69 1.26 -9.86
N ARG A 28 -0.57 0.55 -9.73
CA ARG A 28 -0.25 -0.22 -8.51
C ARG A 28 0.07 0.74 -7.37
N LEU A 29 -0.29 0.36 -6.13
CA LEU A 29 0.02 1.15 -4.94
C LEU A 29 1.53 1.41 -4.78
N ALA A 30 2.38 0.46 -5.19
CA ALA A 30 3.83 0.62 -5.18
C ALA A 30 4.35 1.74 -6.11
N ASP A 31 3.58 2.15 -7.12
CA ASP A 31 3.96 3.22 -8.05
C ASP A 31 3.53 4.61 -7.54
N PHE A 32 2.70 4.67 -6.48
CA PHE A 32 2.10 5.90 -5.99
C PHE A 32 3.15 6.89 -5.46
N PRO A 33 4.11 6.50 -4.62
CA PRO A 33 5.01 7.50 -4.04
C PRO A 33 5.86 8.18 -5.10
N LYS A 34 6.37 7.43 -6.08
CA LYS A 34 7.08 8.00 -7.24
C LYS A 34 6.18 8.93 -8.05
N THR A 35 4.93 8.55 -8.29
CA THR A 35 3.97 9.33 -9.09
C THR A 35 3.60 10.66 -8.42
N PHE A 36 3.41 10.65 -7.10
CA PHE A 36 2.99 11.82 -6.33
C PHE A 36 4.15 12.55 -5.64
N GLY A 37 5.40 12.18 -5.92
CA GLY A 37 6.58 12.80 -5.30
C GLY A 37 6.66 12.61 -3.78
N LEU A 38 6.04 11.56 -3.24
CA LEU A 38 6.10 11.25 -1.81
C LEU A 38 7.47 10.63 -1.49
N ASN A 39 8.11 11.13 -0.43
CA ASN A 39 9.35 10.54 0.08
C ASN A 39 9.06 9.13 0.62
N GLU A 40 9.51 8.11 -0.09
CA GLU A 40 9.43 6.74 0.39
C GLU A 40 10.43 6.51 1.53
N LEU A 41 9.93 5.98 2.63
CA LEU A 41 10.68 4.98 3.38
C LEU A 41 10.38 3.66 2.68
N ALA A 42 11.24 3.22 1.76
CA ALA A 42 11.08 1.95 1.04
C ALA A 42 10.92 0.81 2.07
N LYS A 43 9.68 0.41 2.34
CA LYS A 43 9.35 -0.42 3.50
C LYS A 43 9.29 -1.90 3.13
N GLY A 44 10.42 -2.41 2.63
CA GLY A 44 10.66 -3.83 2.41
C GLY A 44 9.59 -4.55 1.58
N TYR A 45 9.57 -5.88 1.71
CA TYR A 45 8.60 -6.76 1.05
C TYR A 45 7.85 -7.57 2.09
N PHE A 46 6.61 -7.96 1.79
CA PHE A 46 5.78 -8.78 2.67
C PHE A 46 5.57 -10.18 2.06
N PRO A 47 5.65 -11.27 2.85
CA PRO A 47 5.43 -12.63 2.34
C PRO A 47 3.93 -12.97 2.28
N HIS A 48 3.23 -12.53 1.23
CA HIS A 48 1.77 -12.70 1.10
C HIS A 48 1.29 -14.14 1.24
N LEU A 49 2.04 -15.12 0.72
CA LEU A 49 1.67 -16.54 0.81
C LEU A 49 1.93 -17.13 2.20
N PHE A 50 2.67 -16.42 3.07
CA PHE A 50 2.92 -16.84 4.44
C PHE A 50 1.81 -16.39 5.40
N ASN A 51 0.92 -15.50 4.95
CA ASN A 51 -0.24 -15.05 5.71
C ASN A 51 -1.33 -16.15 5.77
N THR A 52 -1.11 -17.12 6.64
CA THR A 52 -2.06 -18.20 6.95
C THR A 52 -2.42 -18.18 8.43
N ASN A 53 -3.48 -18.90 8.82
CA ASN A 53 -3.90 -18.98 10.22
C ASN A 53 -2.81 -19.61 11.11
N GLU A 54 -2.07 -20.57 10.57
CA GLU A 54 -1.01 -21.30 11.27
C GLU A 54 0.18 -20.40 11.59
N ASN A 55 0.44 -19.39 10.76
CA ASN A 55 1.59 -18.50 10.88
C ASN A 55 1.31 -17.19 11.64
N GLN A 56 0.08 -16.96 12.13
CA GLN A 56 -0.31 -15.70 12.77
C GLN A 56 0.50 -15.35 14.03
N ASN A 57 1.09 -16.35 14.69
CA ASN A 57 1.95 -16.17 15.87
C ASN A 57 3.42 -16.51 15.59
N TYR A 58 3.82 -16.59 14.32
CA TYR A 58 5.16 -16.99 13.93
C TYR A 58 6.18 -15.92 14.32
N VAL A 59 7.20 -16.34 15.06
CA VAL A 59 8.42 -15.56 15.34
C VAL A 59 9.61 -16.47 15.08
N GLY A 60 10.45 -16.12 14.12
CA GLY A 60 11.54 -17.01 13.72
C GLY A 60 12.35 -16.49 12.52
N PRO A 61 13.07 -17.39 11.83
CA PRO A 61 13.81 -17.03 10.62
C PRO A 61 12.94 -16.36 9.55
N LEU A 62 13.58 -15.53 8.72
CA LEU A 62 12.92 -14.89 7.58
C LEU A 62 12.25 -15.94 6.66
N PRO A 63 10.96 -15.75 6.26
CA PRO A 63 10.28 -16.67 5.36
C PRO A 63 11.03 -16.86 4.03
N PRO A 64 11.02 -18.06 3.44
CA PRO A 64 11.59 -18.30 2.12
C PRO A 64 11.05 -17.37 1.03
N THR A 65 11.87 -17.07 0.02
CA THR A 65 11.52 -16.16 -1.08
C THR A 65 10.27 -16.59 -1.86
N SER A 66 9.96 -17.89 -1.90
CA SER A 66 8.76 -18.43 -2.52
C SER A 66 7.46 -17.85 -1.92
N PHE A 67 7.48 -17.40 -0.66
CA PHE A 67 6.30 -16.85 0.00
C PHE A 67 5.97 -15.41 -0.39
N TYR A 68 6.84 -14.73 -1.15
CA TYR A 68 6.69 -13.32 -1.55
C TYR A 68 6.11 -13.13 -2.95
N HIS A 69 5.62 -14.21 -3.57
CA HIS A 69 5.10 -14.19 -4.94
C HIS A 69 6.07 -13.57 -5.98
N PRO A 70 7.31 -14.10 -6.09
CA PRO A 70 8.35 -13.53 -6.94
C PRO A 70 8.03 -13.55 -8.44
N ASP A 71 7.03 -14.33 -8.86
CA ASP A 71 6.58 -14.40 -10.26
C ASP A 71 5.73 -13.18 -10.67
N GLY A 72 5.19 -12.44 -9.71
CA GLY A 72 4.48 -11.19 -9.95
C GLY A 72 5.39 -9.95 -10.04
N MET A 73 6.70 -10.12 -9.81
CA MET A 73 7.68 -9.03 -9.84
C MET A 73 8.27 -8.87 -11.25
N SER A 74 8.52 -7.62 -11.65
CA SER A 74 9.36 -7.36 -12.83
C SER A 74 10.80 -7.86 -12.59
N PRO A 75 11.62 -8.11 -13.65
CA PRO A 75 13.01 -8.55 -13.46
C PRO A 75 13.83 -7.64 -12.54
N ASN A 76 13.68 -6.32 -12.69
CA ASN A 76 14.36 -5.31 -11.86
C ASN A 76 13.85 -5.30 -10.40
N GLU A 77 12.54 -5.44 -10.20
CA GLU A 77 11.94 -5.54 -8.87
C GLU A 77 12.37 -6.82 -8.15
N LYS A 78 12.51 -7.93 -8.90
CA LYS A 78 12.96 -9.22 -8.39
C LYS A 78 14.42 -9.19 -7.96
N GLU A 79 15.30 -8.50 -8.69
CA GLU A 79 16.70 -8.29 -8.31
C GLU A 79 16.81 -7.56 -6.97
N LYS A 80 16.14 -6.40 -6.84
CA LYS A 80 16.07 -5.64 -5.59
C LYS A 80 15.49 -6.43 -4.42
N PHE A 81 14.47 -7.23 -4.68
CA PHE A 81 13.88 -8.12 -3.68
C PHE A 81 14.87 -9.17 -3.18
N LEU A 82 15.62 -9.81 -4.08
CA LEU A 82 16.60 -10.82 -3.72
C LEU A 82 17.77 -10.23 -2.92
N GLU A 83 18.26 -9.04 -3.31
CA GLU A 83 19.28 -8.31 -2.56
C GLU A 83 18.81 -7.99 -1.14
N TRP A 84 17.61 -7.43 -1.01
CA TRP A 84 16.99 -7.13 0.28
C TRP A 84 16.81 -8.39 1.15
N HIS A 85 16.29 -9.48 0.57
CA HIS A 85 16.03 -10.73 1.28
C HIS A 85 17.31 -11.40 1.75
N ASN A 86 18.32 -11.48 0.88
CA ASN A 86 19.63 -12.02 1.23
C ASN A 86 20.30 -11.20 2.33
N GLY A 87 20.23 -9.87 2.25
CA GLY A 87 20.78 -8.98 3.29
C GLY A 87 20.12 -9.21 4.65
N LEU A 88 18.80 -9.37 4.72
CA LEU A 88 18.12 -9.71 5.99
C LEU A 88 18.52 -11.10 6.50
N LYS A 89 18.63 -12.07 5.60
CA LYS A 89 19.01 -13.45 5.94
C LYS A 89 20.43 -13.53 6.50
N GLU A 90 21.40 -12.85 5.88
CA GLU A 90 22.80 -12.79 6.34
C GLU A 90 22.93 -12.14 7.72
N ASN A 91 22.07 -11.17 8.02
CA ASN A 91 22.01 -10.52 9.33
C ASN A 91 21.22 -11.30 10.39
N ASN A 92 20.82 -12.56 10.11
CA ASN A 92 19.99 -13.38 10.99
C ASN A 92 18.72 -12.66 11.47
N TYR A 93 18.08 -11.90 10.58
CA TYR A 93 16.87 -11.15 10.88
C TYR A 93 15.77 -12.07 11.44
N VAL A 94 15.21 -11.69 12.59
CA VAL A 94 14.07 -12.38 13.21
C VAL A 94 12.79 -11.75 12.67
N PHE A 95 12.02 -12.57 11.96
CA PHE A 95 10.72 -12.21 11.42
C PHE A 95 9.63 -12.48 12.45
N ASP A 96 8.97 -11.41 12.90
CA ASP A 96 7.75 -11.45 13.72
C ASP A 96 6.55 -11.16 12.82
N PHE A 97 5.70 -12.16 12.59
CA PHE A 97 4.59 -12.03 11.65
C PHE A 97 3.63 -10.89 12.02
N GLN A 98 3.27 -10.74 13.31
CA GLN A 98 2.29 -9.75 13.76
C GLN A 98 2.82 -8.33 13.60
N GLN A 99 4.10 -8.14 13.92
CA GLN A 99 4.76 -6.85 13.72
C GLN A 99 4.82 -6.52 12.22
N GLN A 100 5.17 -7.50 11.38
CA GLN A 100 5.36 -7.29 9.95
C GLN A 100 4.04 -7.00 9.23
N ILE A 101 2.97 -7.77 9.49
CA ILE A 101 1.66 -7.54 8.85
C ILE A 101 1.10 -6.17 9.25
N LEU A 102 1.22 -5.78 10.53
CA LEU A 102 0.77 -4.48 10.99
C LEU A 102 1.57 -3.34 10.34
N THR A 103 2.88 -3.50 10.26
CA THR A 103 3.79 -2.52 9.67
C THR A 103 3.52 -2.34 8.17
N TYR A 104 3.29 -3.43 7.46
CA TYR A 104 2.95 -3.46 6.05
C TYR A 104 1.59 -2.79 5.80
N CYS A 105 0.53 -3.24 6.48
CA CYS A 105 -0.82 -2.68 6.29
C CYS A 105 -0.90 -1.19 6.60
N ARG A 106 -0.21 -0.73 7.66
CA ARG A 106 -0.13 0.71 7.97
C ARG A 106 0.55 1.48 6.85
N SER A 107 1.65 0.96 6.32
CA SER A 107 2.38 1.58 5.23
C SER A 107 1.51 1.72 3.97
N ASP A 108 0.83 0.65 3.57
CA ASP A 108 -0.04 0.65 2.39
C ASP A 108 -1.19 1.65 2.53
N VAL A 109 -1.84 1.69 3.70
CA VAL A 109 -2.92 2.64 3.99
C VAL A 109 -2.40 4.08 4.02
N ASP A 110 -1.21 4.31 4.59
CA ASP A 110 -0.60 5.64 4.63
C ASP A 110 -0.24 6.13 3.22
N ILE A 111 0.34 5.28 2.38
CA ILE A 111 0.65 5.62 0.97
C ILE A 111 -0.66 5.95 0.25
N LEU A 112 -1.66 5.08 0.34
CA LEU A 112 -2.95 5.29 -0.31
C LEU A 112 -3.59 6.61 0.13
N ARG A 113 -3.59 6.89 1.44
CA ARG A 113 -4.15 8.11 2.01
C ARG A 113 -3.45 9.35 1.49
N HIS A 114 -2.11 9.42 1.56
CA HIS A 114 -1.37 10.61 1.12
C HIS A 114 -1.54 10.83 -0.38
N SER A 115 -1.45 9.78 -1.20
CA SER A 115 -1.64 9.88 -2.63
C SER A 115 -3.06 10.27 -3.05
N CYS A 116 -4.09 9.78 -2.37
CA CYS A 116 -5.45 10.23 -2.63
C CYS A 116 -5.66 11.71 -2.28
N LEU A 117 -4.99 12.21 -1.23
CA LEU A 117 -5.02 13.63 -0.88
C LEU A 117 -4.30 14.47 -1.94
N GLU A 118 -3.09 14.10 -2.34
CA GLU A 118 -2.34 14.78 -3.40
C GLU A 118 -3.10 14.78 -4.73
N PHE A 119 -3.65 13.63 -5.13
CA PHE A 119 -4.49 13.53 -6.32
C PHE A 119 -5.68 14.50 -6.26
N ARG A 120 -6.34 14.60 -5.11
CA ARG A 120 -7.48 15.50 -4.92
C ARG A 120 -7.08 16.96 -5.06
N GLU A 121 -5.98 17.38 -4.44
CA GLU A 121 -5.50 18.76 -4.53
C GLU A 121 -5.13 19.10 -5.99
N LEU A 122 -4.35 18.24 -6.66
CA LEU A 122 -4.01 18.41 -8.08
C LEU A 122 -5.25 18.49 -8.97
N PHE A 123 -6.25 17.65 -8.72
CA PHE A 123 -7.50 17.67 -9.49
C PHE A 123 -8.29 18.96 -9.27
N CYS A 124 -8.37 19.44 -8.02
CA CYS A 124 -9.03 20.70 -7.69
C CYS A 124 -8.34 21.90 -8.34
N ASP A 125 -7.00 21.92 -8.35
CA ASP A 125 -6.20 22.99 -8.96
C ASP A 125 -6.44 23.09 -10.46
N VAL A 126 -6.42 21.95 -11.17
CA VAL A 126 -6.62 21.91 -12.63
C VAL A 126 -8.07 22.20 -13.03
N THR A 127 -9.05 21.80 -12.21
CA THR A 127 -10.47 21.99 -12.53
C THR A 127 -11.04 23.31 -12.02
N HIS A 128 -10.24 24.14 -11.34
CA HIS A 128 -10.69 25.38 -10.68
C HIS A 128 -11.85 25.16 -9.71
N CYS A 129 -11.96 23.97 -9.12
CA CYS A 129 -12.88 23.70 -8.03
C CYS A 129 -12.39 24.42 -6.78
N MET A 130 -12.68 25.71 -6.65
CA MET A 130 -12.42 26.44 -5.41
C MET A 130 -13.25 25.82 -4.29
N LEU A 131 -12.62 25.00 -3.46
CA LEU A 131 -13.12 24.74 -2.13
C LEU A 131 -12.99 26.06 -1.37
N HIS A 132 -14.11 26.75 -1.17
CA HIS A 132 -14.21 27.86 -0.22
C HIS A 132 -13.81 27.35 1.17
N THR A 133 -12.51 27.31 1.45
CA THR A 133 -12.00 27.21 2.80
C THR A 133 -11.87 28.65 3.28
N ASN A 134 -12.84 29.06 4.09
CA ASN A 134 -12.74 30.27 4.89
C ASN A 134 -11.53 30.11 5.82
N LYS A 135 -10.35 30.55 5.37
CA LYS A 135 -9.27 30.90 6.29
C LYS A 135 -9.72 32.17 6.99
N SER A 136 -10.24 32.03 8.20
CA SER A 136 -10.39 33.16 9.12
C SER A 136 -9.00 33.69 9.43
N THR A 137 -8.64 34.81 8.83
CA THR A 137 -7.53 35.65 9.28
C THR A 137 -7.92 36.25 10.63
N GLY A 138 -7.19 35.89 11.68
CA GLY A 138 -7.10 36.70 12.89
C GLY A 138 -6.17 37.89 12.71
#